data_AF-A0AAW7IZ76-F1
#
_entry.id   AF-A0AAW7IZ76-F1
#
_cell.length_a   1.000
_cell.length_b   1.000
_cell.length_c   1.000
_cell.angle_alpha   90.00
_cell.angle_beta   90.00
_cell.angle_gamma   90.00
#
_symmetry.space_group_name_H-M   'P 1'
#
loop_
_entity.id
_entity.type
_entity.pdbx_description
1 polymer ?
#
loop_
_entity_poly.entity_id
_entity_poly.type
_entity_poly.pdbx_seq_one_letter_code
_entity_poly.pdbx_strand_id
1 'polypeptide(L)' 'MITKKEIKDRFERTSGGILSGVEIITDKNTGVQYMVVNKDSDGCGITPLIDKNGKPLLAKPDSESHFDLY' A
#
# COMPACT_ATOMS: atom_id res chain seq x y z
N MET A 1 -8.38 -21.90 -0.01
CA MET A 1 -7.83 -21.08 1.10
C MET A 1 -6.52 -20.51 0.61
N ILE A 2 -6.33 -19.19 0.67
CA ILE A 2 -5.07 -18.58 0.25
C ILE A 2 -3.99 -18.87 1.30
N THR A 3 -2.80 -19.22 0.87
CA THR A 3 -1.65 -19.55 1.72
C THR A 3 -0.85 -18.30 2.07
N LYS A 4 -0.05 -18.37 3.15
CA LYS A 4 0.89 -17.30 3.50
C LYS A 4 1.87 -16.98 2.37
N LYS A 5 2.28 -17.99 1.61
CA LYS A 5 3.17 -17.83 0.45
C LYS A 5 2.47 -17.02 -0.65
N GLU A 6 1.27 -17.42 -1.04
CA GLU A 6 0.49 -16.72 -2.06
C GLU A 6 0.17 -15.26 -1.67
N ILE A 7 -0.04 -14.98 -0.37
CA ILE A 7 -0.20 -13.60 0.12
C ILE A 7 1.08 -12.79 -0.12
N LYS A 8 2.25 -13.31 0.28
CA LYS A 8 3.54 -12.63 0.09
C LYS A 8 3.89 -12.46 -1.39
N ASP A 9 3.52 -13.44 -2.21
CA ASP A 9 3.78 -13.41 -3.65
C ASP A 9 2.88 -12.40 -4.37
N ARG A 10 1.69 -12.07 -3.83
CA ARG A 10 0.74 -11.12 -4.42
C ARG A 10 0.92 -9.69 -3.91
N PHE A 11 1.10 -9.50 -2.61
CA PHE A 11 1.09 -8.18 -1.98
C PHE A 11 2.50 -7.71 -1.65
N GLU A 12 2.87 -6.56 -2.21
CA GLU A 12 4.15 -5.91 -1.97
C GLU A 12 3.99 -4.74 -1.01
N ARG A 13 4.88 -4.64 -0.01
CA ARG A 13 4.88 -3.57 0.98
C ARG A 13 5.97 -2.55 0.66
N THR A 14 5.59 -1.28 0.65
CA THR A 14 6.51 -0.14 0.59
C THR A 14 6.31 0.69 1.86
N SER A 15 7.35 0.80 2.69
CA SER A 15 7.29 1.65 3.89
C SER A 15 7.36 3.12 3.46
N GLY A 16 6.32 3.89 3.78
CA GLY A 16 6.23 5.30 3.42
C GLY A 16 7.01 6.19 4.39
N GLY A 17 8.31 6.35 4.16
CA GLY A 17 9.10 7.43 4.76
C GLY A 17 8.96 7.65 6.29
N ILE A 18 9.19 8.89 6.72
CA ILE A 18 9.54 9.31 8.10
C ILE A 18 8.41 9.11 9.15
N LEU A 19 7.18 8.82 8.74
CA LEU A 19 6.04 8.63 9.64
C LEU A 19 5.92 7.16 10.06
N SER A 20 6.40 6.84 11.27
CA SER A 20 6.23 5.52 11.86
C SER A 20 4.75 5.13 11.91
N GLY A 21 4.38 4.01 11.28
CA GLY A 21 3.02 3.45 11.33
C GLY A 21 2.15 3.64 10.08
N VAL A 22 2.70 4.17 8.98
CA VAL A 22 2.02 4.21 7.67
C VAL A 22 2.77 3.37 6.63
N GLU A 23 2.10 2.38 6.06
CA GLU A 23 2.60 1.52 4.99
C GLU A 23 1.72 1.65 3.75
N ILE A 24 2.33 1.51 2.57
CA ILE A 24 1.59 1.28 1.32
C ILE A 24 1.72 -0.20 0.94
N ILE A 25 0.60 -0.84 0.61
CA ILE A 25 0.55 -2.19 0.07
C ILE A 25 0.06 -2.14 -1.37
N THR A 26 0.80 -2.73 -2.30
CA THR A 26 0.42 -2.88 -3.70
C THR A 26 -0.03 -4.31 -3.97
N ASP A 27 -1.24 -4.48 -4.52
CA ASP A 27 -1.70 -5.75 -5.07
C ASP A 27 -1.15 -5.93 -6.49
N LYS A 28 -0.15 -6.79 -6.66
CA LYS A 28 0.52 -6.99 -7.96
C LYS A 28 -0.39 -7.59 -9.04
N ASN A 29 -1.52 -8.19 -8.67
CA ASN A 29 -2.46 -8.75 -9.66
C ASN A 29 -3.35 -7.67 -10.28
N THR A 30 -3.65 -6.60 -9.53
CA THR A 30 -4.59 -5.55 -9.96
C THR A 30 -3.92 -4.19 -10.15
N GLY A 31 -2.72 -4.00 -9.58
CA GLY A 31 -2.04 -2.73 -9.46
C GLY A 31 -2.59 -1.83 -8.36
N VAL A 32 -3.69 -2.18 -7.68
CA VAL A 32 -4.33 -1.33 -6.68
C VAL A 32 -3.43 -1.15 -5.46
N GLN A 33 -3.33 0.09 -5.00
CA GLN A 33 -2.58 0.46 -3.80
C GLN A 33 -3.50 0.71 -2.60
N TYR A 34 -3.04 0.30 -1.43
CA TYR A 34 -3.74 0.44 -0.16
C TYR A 34 -2.86 1.18 0.83
N MET A 35 -3.40 2.18 1.51
CA MET A 35 -2.78 2.75 2.70
C MET A 35 -3.18 1.91 3.91
N VAL A 36 -2.17 1.44 4.62
CA VAL A 36 -2.32 0.75 5.90
C VAL A 36 -1.78 1.66 6.98
N VAL A 37 -2.59 1.92 7.99
CA VAL A 37 -2.18 2.63 9.19
C VAL A 37 -2.21 1.63 10.32
N ASN A 38 -1.05 1.37 10.90
CA ASN A 38 -0.90 0.51 12.06
C ASN A 38 -0.36 1.32 13.23
N LYS A 39 -1.06 1.28 14.35
CA LYS A 39 -0.58 1.84 15.61
C LYS A 39 -0.34 0.69 16.57
N ASP A 40 0.80 0.02 16.44
CA ASP A 40 1.21 -1.12 17.27
C ASP A 40 0.05 -2.04 17.68
N SER A 41 -0.34 -2.01 18.96
CA SER A 41 -1.42 -2.81 19.56
C SER A 41 -2.81 -2.17 19.54
N ASP A 42 -2.94 -0.90 19.16
CA ASP A 42 -4.18 -0.11 19.25
C ASP A 42 -5.10 -0.25 18.03
N GLY A 43 -4.66 -0.97 17.00
CA GLY A 43 -5.50 -1.30 15.84
C GLY A 43 -4.83 -1.10 14.49
N CYS A 44 -5.57 -1.48 13.45
CA CYS A 44 -5.15 -1.40 12.06
C CYS A 44 -6.30 -0.86 11.21
N GLY A 45 -6.01 0.14 10.38
CA GLY A 45 -6.89 0.65 9.35
C GLY A 45 -6.32 0.36 7.96
N ILE A 46 -7.18 0.01 7.01
CA ILE A 46 -6.82 -0.15 5.60
C ILE A 46 -7.83 0.57 4.71
N THR A 47 -7.34 1.32 3.73
CA THR A 47 -8.17 1.94 2.69
C THR A 47 -7.46 1.88 1.34
N PRO A 48 -8.17 1.63 0.22
CA PRO A 48 -7.57 1.87 -1.09
C PRO A 48 -7.19 3.35 -1.22
N LEU A 49 -6.06 3.62 -1.86
CA LEU A 49 -5.74 4.96 -2.34
C LEU A 49 -6.66 5.28 -3.51
N ILE A 50 -7.19 6.50 -3.56
CA ILE A 50 -8.19 6.91 -4.55
C ILE A 50 -7.59 8.00 -5.44
N ASP A 51 -7.77 7.85 -6.76
CA ASP A 51 -7.34 8.81 -7.76
C ASP A 51 -8.29 10.02 -7.84
N LYS A 52 -7.92 11.02 -8.66
CA LYS A 52 -8.73 12.24 -8.87
C LYS A 52 -10.13 11.99 -9.44
N ASN A 53 -10.41 10.81 -9.96
CA ASN A 53 -11.69 10.43 -10.56
C ASN A 53 -12.54 9.57 -9.62
N GLY A 54 -12.08 9.34 -8.38
CA GLY A 54 -12.77 8.47 -7.43
C GLY A 54 -12.54 6.98 -7.65
N LYS A 55 -11.56 6.60 -8.49
CA LYS A 55 -11.20 5.19 -8.75
C LYS A 55 -10.00 4.76 -7.91
N PRO A 56 -9.81 3.45 -7.65
CA PRO A 56 -8.60 2.97 -7.00
C PRO A 56 -7.34 3.40 -7.76
N LEU A 57 -6.37 3.95 -7.04
CA LEU A 57 -5.09 4.36 -7.57
C LEU A 57 -4.27 3.12 -7.93
N LEU A 58 -3.86 3.04 -9.19
CA LEU A 58 -2.99 1.98 -9.68
C LEU A 58 -1.52 2.40 -9.52
N ALA A 59 -0.66 1.45 -9.14
CA ALA A 59 0.78 1.62 -9.19
C ALA A 59 1.18 1.92 -10.65
N LYS A 60 1.98 2.96 -10.85
CA LYS A 60 2.55 3.23 -12.17
C LYS A 60 3.58 2.14 -12.48
N PRO A 61 3.66 1.66 -13.73
CA PRO A 61 4.83 0.89 -14.16
C PRO A 61 6.05 1.82 -14.01
N ASP A 62 6.96 1.46 -13.11
CA ASP A 62 8.29 2.05 -12.92
C ASP A 62 8.37 3.58 -12.78
N SER A 63 7.71 4.18 -11.78
CA SER A 63 8.05 5.55 -11.36
C SER A 63 8.33 5.64 -9.87
N GLU A 64 9.57 5.99 -9.58
CA GLU A 64 10.17 6.33 -8.29
C GLU A 64 9.19 6.89 -7.25
N SER A 65 9.28 6.34 -6.03
CA SER A 65 8.54 6.79 -4.86
C SER A 65 8.80 8.27 -4.58
N HIS A 66 7.85 9.13 -4.94
CA HIS A 66 7.84 10.58 -4.65
C HIS A 66 7.48 10.89 -3.18
N PHE A 67 7.97 10.08 -2.23
CA PHE A 67 7.82 10.37 -0.79
C PHE A 67 8.94 11.25 -0.24
N ASP A 68 9.90 11.63 -1.07
CA ASP A 68 10.84 12.72 -0.77
C ASP A 68 10.20 14.02 -1.27
N LEU A 69 9.53 14.77 -0.39
CA LEU A 69 9.34 16.23 -0.41
C LEU A 69 8.24 16.56 0.62
N TYR A 70 8.66 16.76 1.88
CA TYR A 70 8.32 17.86 2.80
C TYR A 70 8.91 17.57 4.18
#